data_AF-A0A0D3GGW3-F1
#
_entry.id   AF-A0A0D3GGW3-F1
#
_cell.length_a   1.000
_cell.length_b   1.000
_cell.length_c   1.000
_cell.angle_alpha   90.00
_cell.angle_beta   90.00
_cell.angle_gamma   90.00
#
_symmetry.space_group_name_H-M   'P 1'
#
loop_
_entity.id
_entity.type
_entity.pdbx_description
1 polymer ?
#
loop_
_entity_poly.entity_id
_entity_poly.type
_entity_poly.pdbx_seq_one_letter_code
_entity_poly.pdbx_strand_id
1 'polypeptide(L)'
;MRLRLIPQWGQGFTSECQLKTAQDQLEWHSQIKPTRLPVLALHIGNKKFARTNECDIFVKFFYHKKSVIFQMSKDKLCRKVDIPFDDITFFCFIFGQQSDILTIEVKSSLIPLSAAKPLPGKFLDWKVDYSKDDEYYFPESKSLWVEAEKGSLEKTYAKLKNICKTCHLMVNACKKEEIMNCMHHTGVGRQQDRHASE
;
A
#
# COMPACT_ATOMS: atom_id res chain seq x y z
N MET A 1 32.26 -19.01 15.99
CA MET A 1 33.36 -18.37 15.24
C MET A 1 33.04 -16.89 15.07
N ARG A 2 33.75 -15.99 15.76
CA ARG A 2 33.64 -14.53 15.59
C ARG A 2 34.78 -14.09 14.67
N LEU A 3 34.46 -13.63 13.47
CA LEU A 3 35.44 -13.02 12.57
C LEU A 3 35.84 -11.66 13.16
N ARG A 4 37.10 -11.54 13.62
CA ARG A 4 37.69 -10.26 14.00
C ARG A 4 38.16 -9.56 12.73
N LEU A 5 37.58 -8.42 12.42
CA LEU A 5 38.13 -7.49 11.44
C LEU A 5 39.32 -6.76 12.09
N ILE A 6 40.51 -6.96 11.53
CA ILE A 6 41.70 -6.18 11.86
C ILE A 6 41.63 -4.91 11.01
N PRO A 7 41.55 -3.69 11.58
CA PRO A 7 41.57 -2.47 10.81
C PRO A 7 43.02 -2.13 10.47
N GLN A 8 43.42 -2.33 9.21
CA GLN A 8 44.64 -1.71 8.71
C GLN A 8 44.31 -0.27 8.30
N TRP A 9 44.76 0.67 9.13
CA TRP A 9 44.79 2.08 8.81
C TRP A 9 45.98 2.34 7.87
N GLY A 10 45.70 2.59 6.59
CA GLY A 10 46.73 2.94 5.62
C GLY A 10 46.20 2.97 4.19
N GLN A 11 46.23 4.15 3.58
CA GLN A 11 46.01 4.45 2.16
C GLN A 11 44.60 4.24 1.60
N GLY A 12 43.89 5.36 1.48
CA GLY A 12 42.66 5.43 0.72
C GLY A 12 42.91 5.17 -0.76
N PHE A 13 42.16 4.22 -1.31
CA PHE A 13 41.61 4.24 -2.66
C PHE A 13 40.52 3.17 -2.68
N THR A 14 39.31 3.52 -2.22
CA THR A 14 38.13 2.76 -2.66
C THR A 14 38.04 2.98 -4.17
N SER A 15 38.49 2.02 -4.97
CA SER A 15 38.39 2.10 -6.43
C SER A 15 36.95 2.40 -6.84
N GLU A 16 36.74 3.17 -7.90
CA GLU A 16 35.39 3.48 -8.41
C GLU A 16 34.54 2.22 -8.60
N CYS A 17 35.16 1.10 -8.97
CA CYS A 17 34.52 -0.21 -9.09
C CYS A 17 33.98 -0.73 -7.73
N GLN A 18 34.73 -0.57 -6.64
CA GLN A 18 34.29 -0.96 -5.29
C GLN A 18 33.18 -0.05 -4.77
N LEU A 19 33.26 1.27 -5.03
CA LEU A 19 32.18 2.20 -4.70
C LEU A 19 30.90 1.89 -5.48
N LYS A 20 31.04 1.62 -6.79
CA LYS A 20 29.91 1.26 -7.65
C LYS A 20 29.28 -0.07 -7.24
N THR A 21 30.09 -1.08 -6.93
CA THR A 21 29.59 -2.37 -6.42
C THR A 21 28.89 -2.22 -5.08
N ALA A 22 29.44 -1.42 -4.15
CA ALA A 22 28.80 -1.15 -2.87
C ALA A 22 27.48 -0.38 -3.05
N GLN A 23 27.43 0.55 -4.00
CA GLN A 23 26.23 1.30 -4.32
C GLN A 23 25.16 0.43 -4.99
N ASP A 24 25.54 -0.41 -5.94
CA ASP A 24 24.65 -1.39 -6.59
C ASP A 24 24.10 -2.39 -5.56
N GLN A 25 24.93 -2.85 -4.61
CA GLN A 25 24.46 -3.69 -3.50
C GLN A 25 23.50 -2.94 -2.59
N LEU A 26 23.78 -1.68 -2.25
CA LEU A 26 22.89 -0.86 -1.41
C LEU A 26 21.54 -0.63 -2.09
N GLU A 27 21.55 -0.34 -3.40
CA GLU A 27 20.35 -0.20 -4.22
C GLU A 27 19.57 -1.51 -4.29
N TRP A 28 20.25 -2.64 -4.51
CA TRP A 28 19.64 -3.96 -4.53
C TRP A 28 18.99 -4.33 -3.18
N HIS A 29 19.71 -4.13 -2.08
CA HIS A 29 19.19 -4.34 -0.72
C HIS A 29 17.97 -3.46 -0.42
N SER A 30 17.97 -2.23 -0.94
CA SER A 30 16.82 -1.33 -0.81
C SER A 30 15.58 -1.87 -1.54
N GLN A 31 15.74 -2.60 -2.65
CA GLN A 31 14.62 -3.16 -3.43
C GLN A 31 14.05 -4.45 -2.83
N ILE A 32 14.87 -5.25 -2.13
CA ILE A 32 14.45 -6.53 -1.55
C ILE A 32 13.55 -6.33 -0.32
N LYS A 33 13.90 -5.38 0.55
CA LYS A 33 13.14 -5.19 1.80
C LYS A 33 11.83 -4.44 1.53
N PRO A 34 10.66 -5.05 1.82
CA PRO A 34 9.40 -4.36 1.66
C PRO A 34 9.28 -3.20 2.66
N THR A 35 8.65 -2.12 2.23
CA THR A 35 8.24 -1.06 3.16
C THR A 35 6.93 -1.48 3.78
N ARG A 36 6.92 -1.73 5.10
CA ARG A 36 5.69 -1.91 5.88
C ARG A 36 5.32 -0.57 6.50
N LEU A 37 4.12 -0.09 6.19
CA LEU A 37 3.58 1.16 6.69
C LEU A 37 2.28 0.90 7.45
N PRO A 38 2.22 1.18 8.76
CA PRO A 38 0.96 1.15 9.48
C PRO A 38 0.09 2.33 9.03
N VAL A 39 -1.21 2.11 8.87
CA VAL A 39 -2.16 3.14 8.39
C VAL A 39 -3.24 3.40 9.44
N LEU A 40 -3.82 4.59 9.40
CA LEU A 40 -4.92 5.01 10.27
C LEU A 40 -6.24 4.36 9.87
N ALA A 41 -6.49 4.25 8.57
CA ALA A 41 -7.68 3.60 8.04
C ALA A 41 -7.43 3.01 6.65
N LEU A 42 -8.20 1.97 6.32
CA LEU A 42 -8.31 1.35 5.01
C LEU A 42 -9.74 1.46 4.52
N HIS A 43 -9.91 1.92 3.30
CA HIS A 43 -11.19 2.04 2.63
C HIS A 43 -11.20 1.13 1.41
N ILE A 44 -12.19 0.27 1.31
CA ILE A 44 -12.40 -0.62 0.16
C ILE A 44 -13.87 -0.52 -0.21
N GLY A 45 -14.14 -0.09 -1.44
CA GLY A 45 -15.51 0.16 -1.90
C GLY A 45 -16.24 1.14 -0.96
N ASN A 46 -17.37 0.70 -0.42
CA ASN A 46 -18.19 1.47 0.51
C ASN A 46 -17.85 1.27 2.00
N LYS A 47 -16.81 0.49 2.34
CA LYS A 47 -16.43 0.21 3.72
C LYS A 47 -15.16 0.95 4.14
N LYS A 48 -15.19 1.46 5.38
CA LYS A 48 -14.04 2.01 6.10
C LYS A 48 -13.67 1.10 7.26
N PHE A 49 -12.40 0.72 7.34
CA PHE A 49 -11.79 -0.01 8.46
C PHE A 49 -10.80 0.93 9.15
N ALA A 50 -11.08 1.30 10.40
CA ALA A 50 -10.17 2.12 11.19
C ALA A 50 -9.19 1.25 11.97
N ARG A 51 -7.92 1.69 12.08
CA ARG A 51 -6.93 1.07 12.97
C ARG A 51 -7.34 1.34 14.41
N THR A 52 -7.39 0.28 15.21
CA THR A 52 -7.67 0.33 16.64
C THR A 52 -6.66 -0.55 17.38
N ASN A 53 -6.75 -0.60 18.72
CA ASN A 53 -5.89 -1.49 19.52
C ASN A 53 -6.10 -2.98 19.20
N GLU A 54 -7.29 -3.34 18.69
CA GLU A 54 -7.68 -4.72 18.38
C GLU A 54 -7.61 -5.02 16.88
N CYS A 55 -7.49 -3.98 16.04
CA CYS A 55 -7.47 -4.07 14.59
C CYS A 55 -6.22 -3.36 14.04
N ASP A 56 -5.19 -4.13 13.72
CA ASP A 56 -3.98 -3.61 13.06
C ASP A 56 -4.17 -3.56 11.56
N ILE A 57 -3.82 -2.43 10.95
CA ILE A 57 -3.94 -2.20 9.51
C ILE A 57 -2.62 -1.65 8.98
N PHE A 58 -2.10 -2.27 7.93
CA PHE A 58 -0.87 -1.82 7.30
C PHE A 58 -0.84 -2.11 5.81
N VAL A 59 -0.01 -1.34 5.12
CA VAL A 59 0.32 -1.50 3.71
C VAL A 59 1.76 -1.99 3.59
N LYS A 60 2.00 -2.95 2.69
CA LYS A 60 3.34 -3.44 2.37
C LYS A 60 3.63 -3.20 0.91
N PHE A 61 4.66 -2.42 0.62
CA PHE A 61 5.16 -2.20 -0.73
C PHE A 61 6.32 -3.15 -1.00
N PHE A 62 6.13 -4.08 -1.93
CA PHE A 62 7.15 -5.01 -2.38
C PHE A 62 7.72 -4.52 -3.71
N TYR A 63 8.87 -3.85 -3.65
CA TYR A 63 9.48 -3.24 -4.83
C TYR A 63 10.02 -4.28 -5.82
N HIS A 64 10.73 -5.30 -5.33
CA HIS A 64 11.23 -6.38 -6.17
C HIS A 64 10.10 -7.23 -6.77
N LYS A 65 9.08 -7.59 -5.98
CA LYS A 65 7.91 -8.35 -6.48
C LYS A 65 6.93 -7.49 -7.28
N LYS A 66 7.14 -6.17 -7.31
CA LYS A 66 6.25 -5.18 -7.94
C LYS A 66 4.79 -5.38 -7.52
N SER A 67 4.54 -5.45 -6.21
CA SER A 67 3.19 -5.54 -5.68
C SER A 67 3.01 -4.71 -4.41
N VAL A 68 1.76 -4.36 -4.11
CA VAL A 68 1.36 -3.73 -2.87
C VAL A 68 0.30 -4.59 -2.19
N ILE A 69 0.49 -4.83 -0.88
CA ILE A 69 -0.43 -5.61 -0.06
C ILE A 69 -1.08 -4.69 0.96
N PHE A 70 -2.40 -4.68 0.99
CA PHE A 70 -3.18 -4.08 2.08
C PHE A 70 -3.62 -5.21 2.99
N GLN A 71 -3.27 -5.14 4.27
CA GLN A 71 -3.55 -6.20 5.22
C GLN A 71 -4.17 -5.60 6.50
N MET A 72 -5.23 -6.25 6.94
CA MET A 72 -5.91 -6.00 8.21
C MET A 72 -5.82 -7.26 9.06
N SER A 73 -5.57 -7.10 10.36
CA SER A 73 -5.56 -8.20 11.31
C SER A 73 -6.39 -7.82 12.53
N LYS A 74 -7.44 -8.59 12.79
CA LYS A 74 -8.32 -8.39 13.94
C LYS A 74 -8.51 -9.71 14.68
N ASP A 75 -8.31 -9.70 15.98
CA ASP A 75 -8.42 -10.88 16.84
C ASP A 75 -7.59 -12.08 16.32
N LYS A 76 -8.28 -13.10 15.82
CA LYS A 76 -7.72 -14.35 15.26
C LYS A 76 -7.83 -14.42 13.74
N LEU A 77 -8.20 -13.33 13.06
CA LEU A 77 -8.44 -13.32 11.63
C LEU A 77 -7.56 -12.26 10.95
N CYS A 78 -6.88 -12.68 9.89
CA CYS A 78 -6.13 -11.80 9.02
C CYS A 78 -6.82 -11.75 7.66
N ARG A 79 -6.94 -10.56 7.08
CA ARG A 79 -7.40 -10.33 5.72
C ARG A 79 -6.41 -9.50 4.94
N LYS A 80 -6.29 -9.76 3.65
CA LYS A 80 -5.48 -8.94 2.76
C LYS A 80 -6.02 -8.91 1.34
N VAL A 81 -5.56 -7.92 0.59
CA VAL A 81 -5.56 -7.91 -0.88
C VAL A 81 -4.12 -7.74 -1.34
N ASP A 82 -3.70 -8.51 -2.34
CA ASP A 82 -2.40 -8.39 -3.01
C ASP A 82 -2.63 -7.84 -4.41
N ILE A 83 -1.96 -6.74 -4.74
CA ILE A 83 -2.17 -6.00 -5.97
C ILE A 83 -0.83 -5.89 -6.70
N PRO A 84 -0.65 -6.65 -7.80
CA PRO A 84 0.47 -6.44 -8.71
C PRO A 84 0.45 -5.01 -9.27
N PHE A 85 1.61 -4.39 -9.41
CA PHE A 85 1.72 -3.04 -9.97
C PHE A 85 1.22 -2.96 -11.41
N ASP A 86 1.34 -4.05 -12.16
CA ASP A 86 0.85 -4.13 -13.53
C ASP A 86 -0.69 -4.14 -13.62
N ASP A 87 -1.38 -4.45 -12.52
CA ASP A 87 -2.85 -4.41 -12.44
C ASP A 87 -3.40 -3.05 -12.00
N ILE A 88 -2.52 -2.14 -11.56
CA ILE A 88 -2.90 -0.80 -11.11
C ILE A 88 -3.16 0.08 -12.34
N THR A 89 -4.30 0.75 -12.36
CA THR A 89 -4.68 1.75 -13.38
C THR A 89 -4.50 3.17 -12.89
N PHE A 90 -4.63 3.39 -11.57
CA PHE A 90 -4.48 4.69 -10.93
C PHE A 90 -3.78 4.54 -9.59
N PHE A 91 -2.80 5.41 -9.31
CA PHE A 91 -1.96 5.30 -8.11
C PHE A 91 -1.56 6.68 -7.59
N CYS A 92 -2.36 7.24 -6.70
CA CYS A 92 -2.23 8.64 -6.31
C CYS A 92 -1.83 8.81 -4.85
N PHE A 93 -0.86 9.70 -4.62
CA PHE A 93 -0.45 10.14 -3.30
C PHE A 93 -0.95 11.56 -3.07
N ILE A 94 -1.56 11.80 -1.92
CA ILE A 94 -2.02 13.12 -1.49
C ILE A 94 -1.38 13.39 -0.13
N PHE A 95 -0.54 14.41 -0.06
CA PHE A 95 0.09 14.84 1.19
C PHE A 95 -0.75 15.94 1.83
N GLY A 96 -1.58 15.54 2.80
CA GLY A 96 -2.52 16.44 3.45
C GLY A 96 -1.96 17.11 4.70
N GLN A 97 -2.68 18.12 5.20
CA GLN A 97 -2.28 18.81 6.44
C GLN A 97 -2.44 17.96 7.70
N GLN A 98 -3.44 17.06 7.72
CA GLN A 98 -3.79 16.20 8.86
C GLN A 98 -3.35 14.75 8.65
N SER A 99 -3.50 14.23 7.44
CA SER A 99 -3.15 12.86 7.07
C SER A 99 -2.67 12.82 5.62
N ASP A 100 -1.84 11.83 5.32
CA ASP A 100 -1.50 11.48 3.95
C ASP A 100 -2.50 10.44 3.43
N ILE A 101 -2.83 10.50 2.15
CA ILE A 101 -3.75 9.55 1.50
C ILE A 101 -3.04 8.87 0.34
N LEU A 102 -3.21 7.54 0.23
CA LEU A 102 -2.87 6.78 -0.96
C LEU A 102 -4.14 6.18 -1.54
N THR A 103 -4.42 6.46 -2.81
CA THR A 103 -5.54 5.91 -3.56
C THR A 103 -5.03 5.00 -4.67
N ILE A 104 -5.66 3.84 -4.82
CA ILE A 104 -5.36 2.86 -5.86
C ILE A 104 -6.64 2.45 -6.57
N GLU A 105 -6.61 2.44 -7.89
CA GLU A 105 -7.58 1.73 -8.72
C GLU A 105 -6.90 0.64 -9.53
N VAL A 106 -7.62 -0.44 -9.78
CA VAL A 106 -7.12 -1.64 -10.46
C VAL A 106 -8.01 -2.04 -11.62
N LYS A 107 -7.43 -2.77 -12.59
CA LYS A 107 -8.13 -3.24 -13.81
C LYS A 107 -9.35 -4.12 -13.48
N SER A 108 -9.16 -5.05 -12.54
CA SER A 108 -10.12 -6.09 -12.17
C SER A 108 -10.49 -6.00 -10.68
N SER A 109 -11.62 -6.57 -10.29
CA SER A 109 -12.07 -6.59 -8.89
C SER A 109 -10.99 -7.19 -7.98
N LEU A 110 -10.79 -6.57 -6.81
CA LEU A 110 -9.85 -7.03 -5.80
C LEU A 110 -10.19 -8.45 -5.34
N ILE A 111 -9.17 -9.28 -5.17
CA ILE A 111 -9.32 -10.66 -4.68
C ILE A 111 -9.03 -10.67 -3.17
N PRO A 112 -10.06 -10.75 -2.32
CA PRO A 112 -9.86 -10.84 -0.88
C PRO A 112 -9.28 -12.20 -0.50
N LEU A 113 -8.27 -12.17 0.35
CA LEU A 113 -7.65 -13.33 0.96
C LEU A 113 -7.82 -13.26 2.47
N SER A 114 -8.17 -14.37 3.10
CA SER A 114 -8.18 -14.48 4.56
C SER A 114 -7.37 -15.66 5.06
N ALA A 115 -6.99 -15.58 6.32
CA ALA A 115 -6.25 -16.62 7.02
C ALA A 115 -6.54 -16.50 8.51
N ALA A 116 -6.71 -17.63 9.18
CA ALA A 116 -6.68 -17.66 10.64
C ALA A 116 -5.27 -17.24 11.11
N LYS A 117 -5.22 -16.40 12.15
CA LYS A 117 -3.98 -15.96 12.78
C LYS A 117 -3.20 -17.21 13.21
N PRO A 118 -1.93 -17.34 12.77
CA PRO A 118 -1.23 -18.59 12.96
C PRO A 118 -0.82 -18.70 14.42
N LEU A 119 -0.65 -19.92 14.90
CA LEU A 119 0.08 -20.16 16.14
C LEU A 119 1.54 -19.66 15.99
N PRO A 120 2.19 -19.24 17.08
CA PRO A 120 3.61 -18.88 17.05
C PRO A 120 4.46 -19.93 16.33
N GLY A 121 5.30 -19.51 15.40
CA GLY A 121 6.15 -20.39 14.60
C GLY A 121 5.48 -21.05 13.38
N LYS A 122 4.18 -20.80 13.14
CA LYS A 122 3.49 -21.25 11.92
C LYS A 122 3.29 -20.12 10.93
N PHE A 123 3.24 -20.48 9.64
CA PHE A 123 2.93 -19.55 8.57
C PHE A 123 1.41 -19.37 8.41
N LEU A 124 1.01 -18.21 7.89
CA LEU A 124 -0.37 -17.94 7.49
C LEU A 124 -0.70 -18.74 6.23
N ASP A 125 -1.73 -19.59 6.29
CA ASP A 125 -2.31 -20.27 5.14
C ASP A 125 -3.44 -19.39 4.56
N TRP A 126 -3.13 -18.71 3.46
CA TRP A 126 -4.03 -17.74 2.83
C TRP A 126 -4.98 -18.42 1.85
N LYS A 127 -6.27 -18.14 1.98
CA LYS A 127 -7.33 -18.65 1.11
C LYS A 127 -8.15 -17.51 0.57
N VAL A 128 -8.65 -17.66 -0.65
CA VAL A 128 -9.61 -16.70 -1.22
C VAL A 128 -10.87 -16.71 -0.37
N ASP A 129 -11.35 -15.53 0.01
CA ASP A 129 -12.45 -15.36 0.96
C ASP A 129 -13.45 -14.31 0.47
N TYR A 130 -14.48 -14.79 -0.23
CA TYR A 130 -15.62 -13.97 -0.66
C TYR A 130 -16.77 -13.96 0.37
N SER A 131 -16.56 -14.54 1.56
CA SER A 131 -17.56 -14.53 2.62
C SER A 131 -17.93 -13.10 3.01
N LYS A 132 -19.22 -12.87 3.23
CA LYS A 132 -19.75 -11.60 3.76
C LYS A 132 -20.28 -11.79 5.19
N ASP A 133 -19.81 -12.82 5.88
CA ASP A 133 -20.40 -13.30 7.14
C ASP A 133 -20.01 -12.44 8.36
N ASP A 134 -19.05 -11.52 8.22
CA ASP A 134 -18.66 -10.60 9.29
C ASP A 134 -18.52 -9.14 8.84
N GLU A 135 -18.59 -8.20 9.79
CA GLU A 135 -18.48 -6.76 9.50
C GLU A 135 -17.14 -6.35 8.84
N TYR A 136 -16.11 -7.19 8.98
CA TYR A 136 -14.75 -6.99 8.50
C TYR A 136 -14.49 -7.60 7.11
N TYR A 137 -15.51 -8.08 6.39
CA TYR A 137 -15.34 -8.56 5.02
C TYR A 137 -14.93 -7.42 4.09
N PHE A 138 -14.05 -7.71 3.13
CA PHE A 138 -13.68 -6.78 2.07
C PHE A 138 -14.70 -6.86 0.93
N PRO A 139 -15.42 -5.76 0.61
CA PRO A 139 -16.42 -5.78 -0.45
C PRO A 139 -15.74 -5.92 -1.82
N GLU A 140 -16.50 -6.43 -2.79
CA GLU A 140 -16.06 -6.37 -4.18
C GLU A 140 -15.87 -4.92 -4.60
N SER A 141 -14.66 -4.59 -5.06
CA SER A 141 -14.30 -3.23 -5.46
C SER A 141 -13.12 -3.28 -6.42
N LYS A 142 -13.02 -2.26 -7.28
CA LYS A 142 -11.81 -1.96 -8.08
C LYS A 142 -11.00 -0.80 -7.52
N SER A 143 -11.48 -0.17 -6.45
CA SER A 143 -10.83 0.95 -5.80
C SER A 143 -10.61 0.69 -4.31
N LEU A 144 -9.49 1.18 -3.81
CA LEU A 144 -9.19 1.25 -2.40
C LEU A 144 -8.37 2.51 -2.11
N TRP A 145 -8.41 2.95 -0.87
CA TRP A 145 -7.50 3.99 -0.41
C TRP A 145 -7.20 3.84 1.08
N VAL A 146 -6.09 4.45 1.51
CA VAL A 146 -5.68 4.43 2.92
C VAL A 146 -5.40 5.83 3.41
N GLU A 147 -5.70 6.04 4.70
CA GLU A 147 -5.28 7.21 5.46
C GLU A 147 -4.04 6.84 6.27
N ALA A 148 -2.95 7.59 6.14
CA ALA A 148 -1.73 7.40 6.91
C ALA A 148 -1.42 8.66 7.74
N GLU A 149 -0.56 8.51 8.76
CA GLU A 149 -0.04 9.65 9.49
C GLU A 149 0.71 10.59 8.56
N LYS A 150 0.61 11.89 8.80
CA LYS A 150 1.28 12.91 7.99
C LYS A 150 2.77 12.63 7.84
N GLY A 151 3.29 12.75 6.61
CA GLY A 151 4.69 12.51 6.27
C GLY A 151 5.08 11.03 6.15
N SER A 152 4.15 10.10 6.41
CA SER A 152 4.43 8.66 6.36
C SER A 152 4.53 8.14 4.93
N LEU A 153 3.83 8.77 3.98
CA LEU A 153 3.83 8.33 2.59
C LEU A 153 5.00 8.89 1.78
N GLU A 154 5.65 9.98 2.22
CA GLU A 154 6.71 10.68 1.47
C GLU A 154 7.89 9.76 1.13
N LYS A 155 8.39 9.03 2.13
CA LYS A 155 9.52 8.08 1.94
C LYS A 155 9.16 6.96 0.97
N THR A 156 7.92 6.51 1.03
CA THR A 156 7.41 5.43 0.17
C THR A 156 7.24 5.91 -1.27
N TYR A 157 6.67 7.11 -1.44
CA TYR A 157 6.53 7.79 -2.73
C TYR A 157 7.89 7.99 -3.42
N ALA A 158 8.88 8.55 -2.69
CA ALA A 158 10.22 8.77 -3.24
C ALA A 158 10.87 7.46 -3.70
N LYS A 159 10.70 6.38 -2.91
CA LYS A 159 11.24 5.06 -3.24
C LYS A 159 10.55 4.44 -4.46
N LEU A 160 9.22 4.56 -4.58
CA LEU A 160 8.48 4.09 -5.76
C LEU A 160 8.89 4.82 -7.04
N LYS A 161 9.07 6.14 -6.96
CA LYS A 161 9.46 6.99 -8.09
C LYS A 161 10.83 6.58 -8.68
N ASN A 162 11.74 6.12 -7.81
CA ASN A 162 13.10 5.73 -8.21
C ASN A 162 13.17 4.30 -8.77
N ILE A 163 12.35 3.37 -8.27
CA ILE A 163 12.47 1.94 -8.60
C ILE A 163 11.54 1.51 -9.75
N CYS A 164 10.35 2.09 -9.84
CA CYS A 164 9.32 1.59 -10.75
C CYS A 164 9.08 2.58 -11.90
N LYS A 165 9.72 2.34 -13.06
CA LYS A 165 9.50 3.14 -14.28
C LYS A 165 8.04 3.16 -14.74
N THR A 166 7.32 2.04 -14.61
CA THR A 166 5.86 1.96 -14.89
C THR A 166 5.05 2.79 -13.90
N CYS A 167 5.41 2.75 -12.62
CA CYS A 167 4.78 3.55 -11.60
C CYS A 167 5.10 5.04 -11.78
N HIS A 168 6.25 5.40 -12.35
CA HIS A 168 6.61 6.80 -12.62
C HIS A 168 5.55 7.53 -13.46
N LEU A 169 4.85 6.81 -14.36
CA LEU A 169 3.76 7.35 -15.19
C LEU A 169 2.39 7.34 -14.48
N MET A 170 2.22 6.52 -13.45
CA MET A 170 0.95 6.34 -12.73
C MET A 170 0.92 7.01 -11.36
N VAL A 171 2.10 7.30 -10.78
CA VAL A 171 2.34 7.92 -9.48
C VAL A 171 2.14 9.42 -9.65
N ASN A 172 0.91 9.88 -9.44
CA ASN A 172 0.60 11.30 -9.37
C ASN A 172 0.61 11.76 -7.91
N ALA A 173 1.34 12.84 -7.62
CA ALA A 173 1.15 13.60 -6.39
C ALA A 173 0.13 14.70 -6.68
N CYS A 174 -1.12 14.52 -6.26
CA CYS A 174 -2.18 15.49 -6.49
C CYS A 174 -2.32 16.41 -5.28
N LYS A 175 -2.62 17.70 -5.52
CA LYS A 175 -3.05 18.60 -4.43
C LYS A 175 -4.48 18.22 -4.03
N LYS A 176 -4.74 18.23 -2.72
CA LYS A 176 -6.00 17.76 -2.10
C LYS A 176 -7.27 18.37 -2.72
N GLU A 177 -7.19 19.57 -3.30
CA GLU A 177 -8.30 20.30 -3.90
C GLU A 177 -8.82 19.69 -5.22
N GLU A 178 -8.01 18.92 -5.95
CA GLU A 178 -8.39 18.37 -7.26
C GLU A 178 -9.27 17.11 -7.16
N ILE A 179 -9.24 16.40 -6.02
CA ILE A 179 -9.82 15.06 -5.90
C ILE A 179 -11.18 15.05 -5.17
N MET A 180 -11.50 16.04 -4.32
CA MET A 180 -12.86 16.13 -3.74
C MET A 180 -13.93 16.21 -4.84
N ASN A 181 -13.62 16.90 -5.95
CA ASN A 181 -14.50 16.94 -7.12
C ASN A 181 -14.58 15.58 -7.84
N CYS A 182 -13.49 14.83 -7.94
CA CYS A 182 -13.50 13.51 -8.61
C CYS A 182 -14.26 12.45 -7.80
N MET A 183 -14.18 12.47 -6.47
CA MET A 183 -14.88 11.51 -5.60
C MET A 183 -16.40 11.77 -5.51
N HIS A 184 -16.87 12.99 -5.77
CA HIS A 184 -18.31 13.31 -5.77
C HIS A 184 -19.02 12.89 -7.07
N HIS A 185 -18.28 12.59 -8.16
CA HIS A 185 -18.88 12.23 -9.44
C HIS A 185 -19.12 10.73 -9.65
N THR A 186 -18.70 9.86 -8.71
CA THR A 186 -18.99 8.41 -8.76
C THR A 186 -20.12 7.97 -7.84
N GLY A 187 -20.89 8.91 -7.28
CA GLY A 187 -22.03 8.62 -6.40
C GLY A 187 -23.28 9.41 -6.78
N VAL A 188 -24.34 8.68 -7.15
CA VAL A 188 -25.74 9.11 -7.25
C VAL A 188 -26.10 9.90 -8.51
N GLY A 189 -26.66 9.18 -9.49
CA GLY A 189 -27.58 9.77 -10.45
C GLY A 189 -28.70 10.49 -9.68
N ARG A 190 -28.81 11.81 -9.88
CA ARG A 190 -29.93 12.59 -9.37
C ARG A 190 -31.21 12.03 -9.97
N GLN A 191 -31.97 11.32 -9.15
CA GLN A 191 -33.39 11.11 -9.38
C GLN A 191 -34.04 12.50 -9.31
N GLN A 192 -34.33 13.05 -10.49
CA GLN A 192 -34.98 14.34 -10.60
C GLN A 192 -36.48 14.09 -10.45
N ASP A 193 -37.02 14.57 -9.33
CA ASP A 193 -38.44 14.72 -9.08
C ASP A 193 -39.12 15.38 -10.28
N ARG A 194 -40.07 14.66 -10.88
CA ARG A 194 -41.13 15.27 -11.68
C ARG A 194 -42.43 15.11 -10.91
N HIS A 195 -42.66 16.06 -9.99
CA HIS A 195 -44.01 16.56 -9.75
C HIS A 195 -44.37 17.41 -10.97
N ALA A 196 -45.37 16.98 -11.73
CA ALA A 196 -46.16 17.85 -12.58
C ALA A 196 -47.61 17.67 -12.13
N SER A 197 -48.10 18.72 -11.49
CA SER A 197 -49.51 18.96 -11.29
C SER A 197 -50.19 19.16 -12.65
N GLU A 198 -51.29 18.47 -12.87
CA GLU A 198 -52.57 18.99 -13.37
C GLU A 198 -53.67 17.96 -13.03
#